data_AF-A0AAD6CMH0-F1
#
_entry.id   AF-A0AAD6CMH0-F1
#
_cell.length_a   1.000
_cell.length_b   1.000
_cell.length_c   1.000
_cell.angle_alpha   90.00
_cell.angle_beta   90.00
_cell.angle_gamma   90.00
#
_symmetry.space_group_name_H-M   'P 1'
#
loop_
_entity.id
_entity.type
_entity.pdbx_description
1 polymer ?
#
loop_
_entity_poly.entity_id
_entity_poly.type
_entity_poly.pdbx_seq_one_letter_code
_entity_poly.pdbx_strand_id
1 'polypeptide(L)'
;MAANNDGNATRHQQWYDPDKEEVNPEISDLLEKYSNIPSTKVVKHVDEIDIHDLRHNLISGRFQRARDFAANPYPCIGHYRFLNLTLLTHLHYQIIFAKLKSNTSAIYIDIGCCFGQDLRQLVHDGIPSSQLIGLDIEGSLMDLGYELFCDRETLESKFMVAEIYLKASLRASRARGWLLLGWT
;
A
#
# COMPACT_ATOMS: atom_id res chain seq x y z
N MET A 1 15.00 -0.35 -42.33
CA MET A 1 14.36 0.86 -41.80
C MET A 1 13.66 0.48 -40.52
N ALA A 2 14.20 0.94 -39.38
CA ALA A 2 13.66 0.68 -38.05
C ALA A 2 12.38 1.49 -37.86
N ALA A 3 11.32 0.86 -37.34
CA ALA A 3 10.13 1.55 -36.89
C ALA A 3 10.29 1.90 -35.40
N ASN A 4 10.13 3.19 -35.12
CA ASN A 4 10.29 3.87 -33.84
C ASN A 4 9.52 3.20 -32.69
N ASN A 5 10.18 3.08 -31.53
CA ASN A 5 9.62 2.57 -30.28
C ASN A 5 9.59 3.66 -29.20
N ASP A 6 9.27 4.90 -29.61
CA ASP A 6 9.58 6.10 -28.82
C ASP A 6 8.36 6.64 -28.05
N GLY A 7 7.19 5.99 -28.21
CA GLY A 7 5.93 6.44 -27.61
C GLY A 7 5.68 5.95 -26.18
N ASN A 8 6.38 4.90 -25.73
CA ASN A 8 6.11 4.30 -24.42
C ASN A 8 6.96 4.94 -23.30
N ALA A 9 8.24 5.24 -23.59
CA ALA A 9 9.17 5.81 -22.62
C ALA A 9 8.74 7.21 -22.09
N THR A 10 8.10 8.01 -22.94
CA THR A 10 7.66 9.38 -22.62
C THR A 10 6.42 9.44 -21.73
N ARG A 11 5.57 8.40 -21.75
CA ARG A 11 4.39 8.34 -20.87
C ARG A 11 4.76 7.95 -19.45
N HIS A 12 5.76 7.09 -19.26
CA HIS A 12 6.17 6.64 -17.93
C HIS A 12 6.78 7.77 -17.08
N GLN A 13 7.54 8.70 -17.67
CA GLN A 13 8.15 9.83 -16.93
C GLN A 13 7.13 10.76 -16.25
N GLN A 14 5.88 10.80 -16.69
CA GLN A 14 4.86 11.67 -16.11
C GLN A 14 4.28 11.17 -14.78
N TRP A 15 4.57 9.92 -14.39
CA TRP A 15 3.98 9.27 -13.21
C TRP A 15 4.94 9.14 -12.03
N TYR A 16 6.19 9.61 -12.17
CA TYR A 16 7.22 9.46 -11.15
C TYR A 16 7.70 10.83 -10.71
N ASP A 17 7.57 11.09 -9.42
CA ASP A 17 8.22 12.23 -8.80
C ASP A 17 9.75 11.99 -8.78
N PRO A 18 10.56 13.06 -8.84
CA PRO A 18 12.00 12.95 -8.66
C PRO A 18 12.33 12.34 -7.29
N ASP A 19 13.57 11.86 -7.14
CA ASP A 19 14.04 11.32 -5.87
C ASP A 19 13.88 12.37 -4.76
N LYS A 20 13.49 11.90 -3.57
CA LYS A 20 13.04 12.79 -2.50
C LYS A 20 14.24 13.34 -1.75
N GLU A 21 14.38 14.66 -1.72
CA GLU A 21 15.32 15.34 -0.83
C GLU A 21 14.87 15.29 0.64
N GLU A 22 13.55 15.12 0.87
CA GLU A 22 12.93 15.07 2.19
C GLU A 22 11.81 14.02 2.25
N VAL A 23 11.69 13.39 3.41
CA VAL A 23 10.62 12.45 3.75
C VAL A 23 9.65 13.14 4.72
N ASN A 24 8.35 12.89 4.58
CA ASN A 24 7.34 13.50 5.44
C ASN A 24 7.63 13.21 6.94
N PRO A 25 7.33 14.15 7.88
CA PRO A 25 7.64 13.98 9.30
C PRO A 25 6.98 12.78 9.97
N GLU A 26 5.73 12.46 9.62
CA GLU A 26 4.97 11.36 10.25
C GLU A 26 5.60 10.00 9.94
N ILE A 27 5.96 9.74 8.68
CA ILE A 27 6.64 8.49 8.32
C ILE A 27 8.10 8.47 8.80
N SER A 28 8.77 9.63 8.86
CA SER A 28 10.13 9.72 9.44
C SER A 28 10.12 9.33 10.91
N ASP A 29 9.15 9.84 11.69
CA ASP A 29 8.97 9.48 13.09
C ASP A 29 8.75 7.97 13.27
N LEU A 30 7.92 7.38 12.40
CA LEU A 30 7.69 5.95 12.39
C LEU A 30 8.98 5.18 12.08
N LEU A 31 9.70 5.52 11.01
CA LEU A 31 10.96 4.86 10.64
C LEU A 31 12.02 4.97 11.75
N GLU A 32 12.11 6.13 12.39
CA GLU A 32 13.03 6.36 13.49
C GLU A 32 12.70 5.55 14.74
N LYS A 33 11.45 5.61 15.20
CA LYS A 33 11.07 5.04 16.50
C LYS A 33 10.65 3.58 16.42
N TYR A 34 9.99 3.18 15.34
CA TYR A 34 9.57 1.79 15.13
C TYR A 34 10.72 0.95 14.56
N SER A 35 11.38 1.45 13.52
CA SER A 35 12.40 0.69 12.79
C SER A 35 13.83 0.93 13.30
N ASN A 36 14.01 1.84 14.28
CA ASN A 36 15.31 2.23 14.84
C ASN A 36 16.30 2.79 13.80
N ILE A 37 15.78 3.45 12.76
CA ILE A 37 16.61 4.09 11.74
C ILE A 37 17.07 5.45 12.27
N PRO A 38 18.37 5.79 12.29
CA PRO A 38 18.81 7.12 12.69
C PRO A 38 18.21 8.20 11.80
N SER A 39 17.76 9.33 12.37
CA SER A 39 17.16 10.45 11.62
C SER A 39 18.02 10.93 10.44
N THR A 40 19.36 10.95 10.60
CA THR A 40 20.32 11.32 9.56
C THR A 40 20.41 10.33 8.39
N LYS A 41 19.79 9.15 8.52
CA LYS A 41 19.80 8.08 7.52
C LYS A 41 18.43 7.83 6.90
N VAL A 42 17.34 8.45 7.38
CA VAL A 42 15.97 8.16 6.91
C VAL A 42 15.83 8.35 5.40
N VAL A 43 16.25 9.50 4.87
CA VAL A 43 16.16 9.78 3.42
C VAL A 43 16.94 8.74 2.62
N LYS A 44 18.21 8.51 2.99
CA LYS A 44 19.06 7.52 2.35
C LYS A 44 18.48 6.10 2.42
N HIS A 45 17.91 5.73 3.56
CA HIS A 45 17.27 4.42 3.75
C HIS A 45 16.08 4.26 2.81
N VAL A 46 15.21 5.27 2.71
CA VAL A 46 14.08 5.27 1.78
C VAL A 46 14.53 5.19 0.32
N ASP A 47 15.61 5.89 -0.04
CA ASP A 47 16.20 5.85 -1.39
C ASP A 47 16.88 4.50 -1.70
N GLU A 48 17.41 3.82 -0.68
CA GLU A 48 18.03 2.49 -0.80
C GLU A 48 17.02 1.35 -0.89
N ILE A 49 15.80 1.53 -0.37
CA ILE A 49 14.70 0.63 -0.71
C ILE A 49 14.54 0.70 -2.21
N ASP A 50 14.61 -0.45 -2.90
CA ASP A 50 14.80 -0.49 -4.34
C ASP A 50 13.51 -0.14 -5.11
N ILE A 51 13.04 1.09 -4.92
CA ILE A 51 11.96 1.72 -5.67
C ILE A 51 12.37 1.85 -7.13
N HIS A 52 13.67 1.88 -7.44
CA HIS A 52 14.19 1.92 -8.80
C HIS A 52 14.03 0.57 -9.50
N ASP A 53 14.25 -0.55 -8.84
CA ASP A 53 13.97 -1.88 -9.39
C ASP A 53 12.48 -2.17 -9.36
N LEU A 54 11.67 -1.64 -8.41
CA LEU A 54 10.21 -1.59 -8.57
C LEU A 54 9.79 -0.79 -9.79
N ARG A 55 10.30 0.43 -9.97
CA ARG A 55 10.05 1.30 -11.14
C ARG A 55 10.40 0.53 -12.41
N HIS A 56 11.58 -0.09 -12.44
CA HIS A 56 12.07 -0.85 -13.58
C HIS A 56 11.27 -2.14 -13.81
N ASN A 57 10.89 -2.89 -12.78
CA ASN A 57 10.15 -4.14 -12.86
C ASN A 57 8.65 -3.93 -13.15
N LEU A 58 8.07 -2.81 -12.71
CA LEU A 58 6.74 -2.34 -13.11
C LEU A 58 6.72 -1.91 -14.57
N ILE A 59 7.75 -1.21 -15.05
CA ILE A 59 7.90 -0.79 -16.45
C ILE A 59 8.25 -1.98 -17.36
N SER A 60 9.06 -2.93 -16.89
CA SER A 60 9.55 -4.07 -17.68
C SER A 60 8.66 -5.32 -17.61
N GLY A 61 7.56 -5.28 -16.86
CA GLY A 61 6.58 -6.37 -16.84
C GLY A 61 7.00 -7.62 -16.07
N ARG A 62 7.95 -7.51 -15.12
CA ARG A 62 8.45 -8.66 -14.32
C ARG A 62 7.46 -9.15 -13.27
N PHE A 63 6.53 -8.32 -12.79
CA PHE A 63 5.41 -8.83 -12.01
C PHE A 63 4.45 -9.57 -12.95
N GLN A 64 3.96 -10.73 -12.55
CA GLN A 64 3.14 -11.57 -13.44
C GLN A 64 1.88 -10.84 -13.94
N ARG A 65 1.38 -9.86 -13.16
CA ARG A 65 0.31 -8.95 -13.58
C ARG A 65 0.82 -7.66 -14.25
N ALA A 66 2.10 -7.28 -14.11
CA ALA A 66 2.69 -6.06 -14.72
C ALA A 66 2.60 -6.00 -16.24
N ARG A 67 2.39 -7.14 -16.92
CA ARG A 67 2.10 -7.15 -18.37
C ARG A 67 0.79 -6.44 -18.73
N ASP A 68 -0.20 -6.45 -17.84
CA ASP A 68 -1.43 -5.64 -17.97
C ASP A 68 -1.22 -4.20 -17.45
N PHE A 69 -0.23 -3.96 -16.57
CA PHE A 69 0.11 -2.64 -16.02
C PHE A 69 1.03 -1.78 -16.89
N ALA A 70 1.71 -2.32 -17.89
CA ALA A 70 2.43 -1.51 -18.88
C ALA A 70 1.50 -0.47 -19.57
N ALA A 71 0.18 -0.75 -19.59
CA ALA A 71 -0.84 0.18 -20.05
C ALA A 71 -1.33 1.19 -18.98
N ASN A 72 -1.11 0.94 -17.68
CA ASN A 72 -1.57 1.78 -16.57
C ASN A 72 -0.59 1.70 -15.36
N PRO A 73 0.44 2.57 -15.30
CA PRO A 73 1.47 2.51 -14.25
C PRO A 73 0.86 2.75 -12.86
N TYR A 74 1.39 2.09 -11.83
CA TYR A 74 0.99 2.28 -10.43
C TYR A 74 1.34 3.71 -9.96
N PRO A 75 0.38 4.65 -9.92
CA PRO A 75 0.68 6.05 -9.60
C PRO A 75 1.10 6.19 -8.15
N CYS A 76 0.57 5.31 -7.28
CA CYS A 76 0.82 5.37 -5.85
C CYS A 76 2.28 5.09 -5.50
N ILE A 77 3.00 4.28 -6.28
CA ILE A 77 4.43 4.04 -6.05
C ILE A 77 5.24 5.18 -6.65
N GLY A 78 4.85 5.66 -7.84
CA GLY A 78 5.54 6.78 -8.47
C GLY A 78 5.43 8.11 -7.72
N HIS A 79 4.36 8.29 -6.96
CA HIS A 79 4.14 9.41 -6.04
C HIS A 79 4.51 9.10 -4.58
N TYR A 80 5.25 8.02 -4.31
CA TYR A 80 5.69 7.65 -2.96
C TYR A 80 4.55 7.57 -1.92
N ARG A 81 3.33 7.18 -2.32
CA ARG A 81 2.17 7.14 -1.40
C ARG A 81 2.34 6.12 -0.27
N PHE A 82 3.26 5.18 -0.39
CA PHE A 82 3.65 4.28 0.71
C PHE A 82 4.35 5.02 1.86
N LEU A 83 4.80 6.26 1.64
CA LEU A 83 5.32 7.15 2.69
C LEU A 83 4.22 8.01 3.34
N ASN A 84 2.97 7.85 2.92
CA ASN A 84 1.84 8.58 3.50
C ASN A 84 1.07 7.68 4.47
N LEU A 85 0.99 8.09 5.73
CA LEU A 85 0.20 7.43 6.77
C LEU A 85 -1.27 7.88 6.67
N THR A 86 -1.96 7.37 5.66
CA THR A 86 -3.32 7.83 5.35
C THR A 86 -4.32 7.51 6.45
N LEU A 87 -4.15 6.37 7.13
CA LEU A 87 -5.01 5.97 8.24
C LEU A 87 -4.90 6.92 9.43
N LEU A 88 -3.69 7.43 9.71
CA LEU A 88 -3.43 8.34 10.83
C LEU A 88 -4.26 9.63 10.73
N THR A 89 -4.45 10.13 9.51
CA THR A 89 -5.26 11.35 9.23
C THR A 89 -6.75 11.06 9.06
N HIS A 90 -7.17 9.80 9.11
CA HIS A 90 -8.55 9.42 8.85
C HIS A 90 -9.47 9.74 10.05
N LEU A 91 -10.65 10.29 9.78
CA LEU A 91 -11.69 10.63 10.76
C LEU A 91 -11.97 9.50 11.78
N HIS A 92 -11.95 8.24 11.32
CA HIS A 92 -12.24 7.08 12.16
C HIS A 92 -11.03 6.49 12.90
N TYR A 93 -9.83 7.10 12.81
CA TYR A 93 -8.61 6.54 13.41
C TYR A 93 -8.79 6.21 14.89
N GLN A 94 -9.26 7.20 15.68
CA GLN A 94 -9.44 7.04 17.12
C GLN A 94 -10.48 5.96 17.47
N ILE A 95 -11.51 5.79 16.65
CA ILE A 95 -12.53 4.75 16.85
C ILE A 95 -11.93 3.36 16.57
N ILE A 96 -11.16 3.23 15.49
CA ILE A 96 -10.47 1.98 15.13
C ILE A 96 -9.47 1.62 16.23
N PHE A 97 -8.63 2.56 16.63
CA PHE A 97 -7.65 2.40 17.70
C PHE A 97 -8.30 1.96 19.01
N ALA A 98 -9.32 2.68 19.50
CA ALA A 98 -10.01 2.33 20.73
C ALA A 98 -10.64 0.93 20.69
N LYS A 99 -11.21 0.53 19.55
CA LYS A 99 -11.79 -0.80 19.36
C LYS A 99 -10.73 -1.91 19.40
N LEU A 100 -9.61 -1.71 18.71
CA LEU A 100 -8.51 -2.67 18.70
C LEU A 100 -7.87 -2.79 20.09
N LYS A 101 -7.67 -1.66 20.77
CA LYS A 101 -7.06 -1.62 22.11
C LYS A 101 -7.93 -2.28 23.18
N SER A 102 -9.25 -2.10 23.12
CA SER A 102 -10.18 -2.64 24.12
C SER A 102 -10.57 -4.10 23.89
N ASN A 103 -10.36 -4.63 22.68
CA ASN A 103 -10.74 -5.99 22.33
C ASN A 103 -9.60 -6.69 21.57
N THR A 104 -8.85 -7.54 22.25
CA THR A 104 -7.74 -8.32 21.68
C THR A 104 -8.16 -9.32 20.61
N SER A 105 -9.46 -9.65 20.51
CA SER A 105 -10.01 -10.51 19.45
C SER A 105 -10.49 -9.72 18.23
N ALA A 106 -10.48 -8.38 18.28
CA ALA A 106 -10.83 -7.56 17.12
C ALA A 106 -9.70 -7.61 16.09
N ILE A 107 -10.06 -7.71 14.81
CA ILE A 107 -9.12 -7.73 13.68
C ILE A 107 -9.35 -6.49 12.82
N TYR A 108 -8.26 -5.84 12.42
CA TYR A 108 -8.24 -4.79 11.41
C TYR A 108 -7.70 -5.35 10.10
N ILE A 109 -8.36 -5.00 9.00
CA ILE A 109 -7.97 -5.43 7.64
C ILE A 109 -7.74 -4.17 6.82
N ASP A 110 -6.52 -4.02 6.33
CA ASP A 110 -6.13 -2.99 5.38
C ASP A 110 -6.19 -3.56 3.95
N ILE A 111 -6.96 -2.91 3.07
CA ILE A 111 -7.21 -3.35 1.70
C ILE A 111 -6.47 -2.41 0.75
N GLY A 112 -5.56 -2.97 -0.04
CA GLY A 112 -4.58 -2.18 -0.79
C GLY A 112 -3.48 -1.67 0.13
N CYS A 113 -2.99 -2.55 1.02
CA CYS A 113 -2.07 -2.16 2.09
C CYS A 113 -0.70 -1.70 1.58
N CYS A 114 -0.35 -1.97 0.32
CA CYS A 114 0.94 -1.64 -0.25
C CYS A 114 2.07 -2.18 0.64
N PHE A 115 2.92 -1.30 1.20
CA PHE A 115 4.03 -1.67 2.08
C PHE A 115 3.56 -1.98 3.51
N GLY A 116 2.29 -1.75 3.85
CA GLY A 116 1.73 -1.98 5.18
C GLY A 116 2.13 -0.90 6.19
N GLN A 117 2.37 0.34 5.75
CA GLN A 117 2.80 1.45 6.59
C GLN A 117 1.75 1.82 7.66
N ASP A 118 0.47 1.81 7.29
CA ASP A 118 -0.62 2.14 8.23
C ASP A 118 -0.81 1.06 9.30
N LEU A 119 -0.54 -0.21 8.96
CA LEU A 119 -0.50 -1.29 9.96
C LEU A 119 0.63 -1.09 10.97
N ARG A 120 1.83 -0.73 10.49
CA ARG A 120 2.98 -0.50 11.36
C ARG A 120 2.83 0.74 12.22
N GLN A 121 2.10 1.76 11.74
CA GLN A 121 1.68 2.87 12.59
C GLN A 121 0.78 2.39 13.74
N LEU A 122 -0.21 1.52 13.48
CA LEU A 122 -1.04 0.94 14.55
C LEU A 122 -0.20 0.14 15.56
N VAL A 123 0.82 -0.61 15.08
CA VAL A 123 1.74 -1.33 15.97
C VAL A 123 2.55 -0.36 16.81
N HIS A 124 3.07 0.71 16.21
CA HIS A 124 3.80 1.76 16.90
C HIS A 124 2.95 2.42 18.00
N ASP A 125 1.65 2.62 17.75
CA ASP A 125 0.68 3.13 18.73
C ASP A 125 0.28 2.08 19.80
N GLY A 126 0.83 0.87 19.71
CA GLY A 126 0.70 -0.18 20.72
C GLY A 126 -0.46 -1.15 20.48
N ILE A 127 -0.91 -1.32 19.23
CA ILE A 127 -1.80 -2.41 18.85
C ILE A 127 -0.96 -3.67 18.56
N PRO A 128 -1.28 -4.83 19.15
CA PRO A 128 -0.65 -6.10 18.80
C PRO A 128 -0.72 -6.38 17.29
N SER A 129 0.42 -6.65 16.66
CA SER A 129 0.53 -6.91 15.23
C SER A 129 -0.29 -8.13 14.78
N SER A 130 -0.51 -9.10 15.68
CA SER A 130 -1.38 -10.26 15.47
C SER A 130 -2.86 -9.90 15.20
N GLN A 131 -3.29 -8.68 15.54
CA GLN A 131 -4.64 -8.18 15.26
C GLN A 131 -4.78 -7.57 13.85
N LEU A 132 -3.69 -7.50 13.09
CA LEU A 132 -3.62 -6.73 11.85
C LEU A 132 -3.39 -7.63 10.65
N ILE A 133 -4.14 -7.36 9.59
CA ILE A 133 -4.07 -8.08 8.32
C ILE A 133 -3.92 -7.08 7.18
N GLY A 134 -2.92 -7.29 6.32
CA GLY A 134 -2.71 -6.51 5.10
C GLY A 134 -3.06 -7.33 3.87
N LEU A 135 -3.89 -6.75 3.00
CA LEU A 135 -4.24 -7.33 1.71
C LEU A 135 -3.76 -6.41 0.60
N ASP A 136 -3.03 -6.94 -0.37
CA ASP A 136 -2.75 -6.25 -1.63
C ASP A 136 -2.80 -7.25 -2.77
N ILE A 137 -3.00 -6.77 -3.98
CA ILE A 137 -2.86 -7.62 -5.15
C ILE A 137 -1.39 -7.95 -5.39
N GLU A 138 -0.44 -7.05 -5.11
CA GLU A 138 0.97 -7.27 -5.40
C GLU A 138 1.78 -7.64 -4.15
N GLY A 139 2.20 -8.90 -4.06
CA GLY A 139 2.89 -9.44 -2.89
C GLY A 139 4.28 -8.85 -2.67
N SER A 140 4.98 -8.45 -3.74
CA SER A 140 6.31 -7.84 -3.62
C SER A 140 6.29 -6.50 -2.89
N LEU A 141 5.15 -5.80 -2.86
CA LEU A 141 5.00 -4.57 -2.09
C LEU A 141 5.10 -4.85 -0.59
N MET A 142 4.59 -6.00 -0.15
CA MET A 142 4.68 -6.45 1.24
C MET A 142 6.13 -6.78 1.60
N ASP A 143 6.86 -7.42 0.67
CA ASP A 143 8.30 -7.72 0.86
C ASP A 143 9.15 -6.46 1.03
N LEU A 144 8.88 -5.44 0.24
CA LEU A 144 9.54 -4.14 0.35
C LEU A 144 9.12 -3.38 1.61
N GLY A 145 7.89 -3.59 2.08
CA GLY A 145 7.49 -3.14 3.40
C GLY A 145 8.40 -3.70 4.50
N TYR A 146 8.71 -4.99 4.46
CA TYR A 146 9.62 -5.59 5.44
C TYR A 146 11.04 -5.03 5.37
N GLU A 147 11.53 -4.67 4.17
CA GLU A 147 12.83 -4.02 4.00
C GLU A 147 12.80 -2.57 4.50
N LEU A 148 11.74 -1.82 4.18
CA LEU A 148 11.57 -0.43 4.60
C LEU A 148 11.52 -0.31 6.13
N PHE A 149 10.85 -1.23 6.81
CA PHE A 149 10.61 -1.16 8.25
C PHE A 149 11.48 -2.11 9.09
N CYS A 150 12.36 -2.89 8.45
CA CYS A 150 13.33 -3.77 9.12
C CYS A 150 12.71 -4.77 10.13
N ASP A 151 11.52 -5.30 9.84
CA ASP A 151 10.67 -5.98 10.84
C ASP A 151 10.19 -7.38 10.43
N ARG A 152 10.84 -8.01 9.43
CA ARG A 152 10.47 -9.34 8.94
C ARG A 152 10.36 -10.41 10.04
N GLU A 153 11.23 -10.31 11.04
CA GLU A 153 11.30 -11.28 12.14
C GLU A 153 10.46 -10.87 13.37
N THR A 154 9.96 -9.64 13.42
CA THR A 154 9.29 -9.08 14.61
C THR A 154 7.81 -8.78 14.38
N LEU A 155 7.38 -8.54 13.14
CA LEU A 155 6.00 -8.23 12.80
C LEU A 155 5.16 -9.52 12.62
N GLU A 156 4.18 -9.72 13.51
CA GLU A 156 3.28 -10.90 13.49
C GLU A 156 2.01 -10.68 12.63
N SER A 157 1.90 -9.54 11.95
CA SER A 157 0.79 -9.25 11.05
C SER A 157 0.75 -10.20 9.87
N LYS A 158 -0.45 -10.54 9.41
CA LYS A 158 -0.62 -11.42 8.26
C LYS A 158 -0.76 -10.61 6.98
N PHE A 159 0.13 -10.82 6.03
CA PHE A 159 0.00 -10.28 4.69
C PHE A 159 -0.48 -11.36 3.73
N MET A 160 -1.45 -11.03 2.89
CA MET A 160 -2.02 -11.95 1.91
C MET A 160 -2.22 -11.28 0.56
N VAL A 161 -1.79 -11.98 -0.50
CA VAL A 161 -2.09 -11.59 -1.86
C VAL A 161 -3.56 -11.87 -2.14
N ALA A 162 -4.36 -10.82 -2.39
CA ALA A 162 -5.79 -10.95 -2.60
C ALA A 162 -6.32 -9.94 -3.61
N GLU A 163 -7.14 -10.42 -4.53
CA GLU A 163 -7.87 -9.61 -5.50
C GLU A 163 -9.33 -9.52 -5.08
N ILE A 164 -9.74 -8.35 -4.58
CA ILE A 164 -11.09 -8.15 -4.05
C ILE A 164 -11.97 -7.65 -5.19
N TYR A 165 -12.51 -8.57 -5.98
CA TYR A 165 -13.65 -8.26 -6.82
C TYR A 165 -14.92 -8.28 -5.99
N LEU A 166 -15.59 -7.13 -5.88
CA LEU A 166 -17.03 -7.13 -5.63
C LEU A 166 -17.70 -7.68 -6.88
N LYS A 167 -17.86 -9.01 -6.96
CA LYS A 167 -18.93 -9.55 -7.80
C LYS A 167 -20.24 -9.08 -7.15
N ALA A 168 -20.76 -7.96 -7.64
CA ALA A 168 -22.18 -7.70 -7.58
C ALA A 168 -22.88 -8.77 -8.44
N SER A 169 -22.94 -10.01 -7.94
CA SER A 169 -23.91 -10.96 -8.43
C SER A 169 -25.25 -10.52 -7.87
N LEU A 170 -25.85 -9.52 -8.50
CA LEU A 170 -27.31 -9.40 -8.52
C LEU A 170 -27.82 -10.68 -9.17
N ARG A 171 -28.01 -11.73 -8.37
CA ARG A 171 -29.01 -12.74 -8.70
C ARG A 171 -30.35 -12.03 -8.55
N ALA A 172 -30.80 -11.39 -9.61
CA ALA A 172 -32.20 -11.09 -9.79
C ALA A 172 -32.94 -12.42 -9.96
N SER A 173 -33.14 -13.16 -8.87
CA SER A 173 -34.22 -14.13 -8.82
C SER A 173 -35.49 -13.30 -8.85
N ARG A 174 -36.19 -13.39 -9.97
CA ARG A 174 -37.48 -12.77 -10.25
C ARG A 174 -38.50 -13.28 -9.23
N ALA A 175 -38.54 -12.68 -8.05
CA ALA A 175 -39.64 -12.80 -7.12
C ALA A 175 -40.51 -11.55 -7.28
N ARG A 176 -41.81 -11.80 -7.45
CA ARG A 176 -42.83 -10.84 -7.85
C ARG A 176 -43.01 -9.73 -6.80
N GLY A 177 -43.19 -8.51 -7.31
CA GLY A 177 -43.68 -7.35 -6.56
C GLY A 177 -42.57 -6.52 -5.93
N TRP A 178 -42.86 -5.23 -5.74
CA TRP A 178 -42.06 -4.18 -5.10
C TRP A 178 -41.17 -3.35 -6.04
N LEU A 179 -41.69 -2.15 -6.35
CA LEU A 179 -41.03 -1.07 -7.08
C LEU A 179 -39.78 -0.57 -6.32
N LEU A 180 -38.70 -0.30 -7.05
CA LEU A 180 -37.64 0.61 -6.62
C LEU A 180 -37.61 1.81 -7.57
N LEU A 181 -38.02 2.97 -7.05
CA LEU A 181 -37.78 4.28 -7.65
C LEU A 181 -36.29 4.60 -7.51
N GLY A 182 -35.59 4.69 -8.64
CA GLY A 182 -34.23 5.24 -8.70
C GLY A 182 -34.31 6.76 -8.64
N TRP A 183 -33.51 7.36 -7.77
CA TRP A 183 -33.19 8.79 -7.83
C TRP A 183 -31.96 9.00 -8.71
N THR A 184 -32.03 10.09 -9.46
CA THR A 184 -31.05 10.72 -10.35
C THR A 184 -29.67 10.90 -9.75
#